data_AF-A0A923S0N4-F1
#
_entry.id   AF-A0A923S0N4-F1
#
_cell.length_a   1.000
_cell.length_b   1.000
_cell.length_c   1.000
_cell.angle_alpha   90.00
_cell.angle_beta   90.00
_cell.angle_gamma   90.00
#
_symmetry.space_group_name_H-M   'P 1'
#
loop_
_entity.id
_entity.type
_entity.pdbx_description
1 polymer ?
#
loop_
_entity_poly.entity_id
_entity_poly.type
_entity_poly.pdbx_seq_one_letter_code
_entity_poly.pdbx_strand_id
1 'polypeptide(L)'
;MHRISGPYRGYFVAAYTMEVRGGFVGYGEASESRPPNAWRAKGHGDYASSIYPSELQALVAAEHKVRLEIEMLPPSWAPFTVPGTLADSQ
;
A
#
# COMPACT_ATOMS: atom_id res chain seq x y z
N MET A 1 -3.57 8.77 9.26
CA MET A 1 -2.23 8.75 8.61
C MET A 1 -2.28 7.97 7.29
N HIS A 2 -1.35 8.19 6.35
CA HIS A 2 -1.19 7.33 5.19
C HIS A 2 0.28 7.20 4.75
N ARG A 3 0.62 6.12 4.04
CA ARG A 3 1.94 5.87 3.48
C ARG A 3 1.83 5.06 2.18
N ILE A 4 2.70 5.37 1.22
CA ILE A 4 2.97 4.51 0.06
C ILE A 4 4.43 4.09 0.16
N SER A 5 4.72 2.80 0.12
CA SER A 5 6.07 2.23 0.20
C SER A 5 6.33 1.21 -0.92
N GLY A 6 7.59 0.81 -1.08
CA GLY A 6 8.02 -0.08 -2.17
C GLY A 6 8.63 0.66 -3.37
N PRO A 7 8.80 -0.02 -4.52
CA PRO A 7 8.22 -1.33 -4.83
C PRO A 7 8.86 -2.49 -4.05
N TYR A 8 8.04 -3.48 -3.69
CA TYR A 8 8.39 -4.76 -3.08
C TYR A 8 7.92 -5.89 -4.00
N ARG A 9 8.83 -6.73 -4.50
CA ARG A 9 8.54 -7.78 -5.51
C ARG A 9 7.72 -7.30 -6.73
N GLY A 10 7.87 -6.02 -7.10
CA GLY A 10 7.12 -5.42 -8.20
C GLY A 10 5.79 -4.75 -7.82
N TYR A 11 5.52 -4.59 -6.52
CA TYR A 11 4.27 -3.99 -6.04
C TYR A 11 4.54 -2.84 -5.07
N PHE A 12 3.81 -1.74 -5.24
CA PHE A 12 3.72 -0.68 -4.24
C PHE A 12 2.73 -1.07 -3.16
N VAL A 13 3.08 -0.81 -1.91
CA VAL A 13 2.20 -0.99 -0.76
C VAL A 13 1.61 0.37 -0.41
N ALA A 14 0.32 0.54 -0.67
CA ALA A 14 -0.44 1.68 -0.19
C ALA A 14 -1.12 1.30 1.13
N ALA A 15 -0.95 2.12 2.16
CA ALA A 15 -1.61 1.92 3.45
C ALA A 15 -2.11 3.25 4.02
N TYR A 16 -3.26 3.22 4.69
CA TYR A 16 -3.82 4.36 5.41
C TYR A 16 -4.55 3.91 6.66
N THR A 17 -4.81 4.83 7.57
CA THR A 17 -5.51 4.55 8.83
C THR A 17 -6.81 5.34 8.92
N MET A 18 -7.79 4.75 9.61
CA MET A 18 -9.02 5.40 10.02
C MET A 18 -9.23 5.22 11.53
N GLU A 19 -9.71 6.28 12.18
CA GLU A 19 -10.19 6.20 13.55
C GLU A 19 -11.53 5.47 13.60
N VAL A 20 -11.68 4.57 14.58
CA VAL A 20 -12.90 3.80 14.84
C VAL A 20 -13.17 3.78 16.34
N ARG A 21 -14.34 3.27 16.75
CA ARG A 21 -14.63 3.09 18.17
C ARG A 21 -13.61 2.15 18.81
N GLY A 22 -12.79 2.68 19.71
CA GLY A 22 -11.79 1.90 20.45
C GLY A 22 -10.38 1.90 19.87
N GLY A 23 -10.08 2.71 18.84
CA GLY A 23 -8.73 2.90 18.33
C GLY A 23 -8.68 3.19 16.84
N PHE A 24 -7.67 2.63 16.17
CA PHE A 24 -7.39 2.86 14.76
C PHE A 24 -7.33 1.53 14.01
N VAL A 25 -7.90 1.51 12.81
CA VAL A 25 -7.75 0.41 11.85
C VAL A 25 -6.90 0.91 10.69
N GLY A 26 -5.93 0.09 10.29
CA GLY A 26 -5.15 0.30 9.07
C GLY A 26 -5.77 -0.48 7.93
N TYR A 27 -5.81 0.13 6.76
CA TYR A 27 -6.18 -0.48 5.50
C TYR A 27 -4.97 -0.43 4.58
N GLY A 28 -4.82 -1.42 3.71
CA GLY A 28 -3.78 -1.39 2.70
C GLY A 28 -4.09 -2.26 1.50
N GLU A 29 -3.36 -1.99 0.43
CA GLU A 29 -3.54 -2.59 -0.88
C GLU A 29 -2.20 -2.68 -1.62
N ALA A 30 -2.02 -3.74 -2.40
CA ALA A 30 -0.86 -3.96 -3.25
C ALA A 30 -1.14 -3.50 -4.69
N SER A 31 -0.42 -2.51 -5.20
CA SER A 31 -0.61 -1.95 -6.55
C SER A 31 0.61 -2.16 -7.45
N GLU A 32 0.40 -2.53 -8.71
CA GLU A 32 1.49 -2.70 -9.69
C GLU A 32 2.06 -1.37 -10.22
N SER A 33 1.35 -0.26 -9.97
CA SER A 33 1.82 1.10 -10.24
C SER A 33 1.75 1.93 -8.98
N ARG A 34 2.59 2.96 -8.87
CA ARG A 34 2.59 3.85 -7.70
C ARG A 34 1.29 4.67 -7.71
N PRO A 35 0.37 4.48 -6.74
CA PRO A 35 -0.85 5.25 -6.73
C PRO A 35 -0.56 6.71 -6.34
N PRO A 36 -1.39 7.68 -6.77
CA PRO A 36 -1.21 9.07 -6.41
C PRO A 36 -1.44 9.32 -4.91
N ASN A 37 -2.33 8.53 -4.29
CA ASN A 37 -2.64 8.56 -2.85
C ASN A 37 -2.99 7.15 -2.38
N ALA A 38 -2.79 6.86 -1.09
CA ALA A 38 -2.95 5.49 -0.58
C ALA A 38 -4.38 4.95 -0.72
N TRP A 39 -5.41 5.77 -0.49
CA TRP A 39 -6.82 5.41 -0.66
C TRP A 39 -7.31 5.37 -2.11
N ARG A 40 -6.43 5.69 -3.08
CA ARG A 40 -6.69 5.58 -4.52
C ARG A 40 -5.91 4.43 -5.16
N ALA A 41 -5.31 3.58 -4.34
CA ALA A 41 -4.76 2.33 -4.82
C ALA A 41 -5.86 1.55 -5.56
N LYS A 42 -5.42 0.85 -6.61
CA LYS A 42 -6.24 -0.06 -7.40
C LYS A 42 -5.34 -1.23 -7.71
N GLY A 43 -5.60 -2.33 -7.03
CA GLY A 43 -4.61 -3.34 -6.80
C GLY A 43 -5.25 -4.65 -6.36
N HIS A 44 -4.38 -5.54 -5.90
CA HIS A 44 -4.75 -6.86 -5.46
C HIS A 44 -5.20 -6.78 -4.00
N GLY A 45 -6.50 -6.62 -3.77
CA GLY A 45 -7.17 -6.83 -2.48
C GLY A 45 -7.18 -5.64 -1.51
N ASP A 46 -8.25 -5.59 -0.70
CA ASP A 46 -8.41 -4.65 0.42
C ASP A 46 -8.06 -5.36 1.75
N TYR A 47 -6.95 -4.99 2.36
CA TYR A 47 -6.45 -5.64 3.57
C TYR A 47 -6.61 -4.75 4.81
N ALA A 48 -7.39 -5.20 5.78
CA ALA A 48 -7.59 -4.49 7.04
C ALA A 48 -6.74 -5.10 8.19
N SER A 49 -6.14 -4.25 9.02
CA SER A 49 -5.53 -4.62 10.29
C SER A 49 -6.59 -4.89 11.36
N SER A 50 -6.18 -5.39 12.52
CA SER A 50 -6.99 -5.30 13.75
C SER A 50 -7.10 -3.84 14.22
N ILE A 51 -7.92 -3.59 15.24
CA ILE A 51 -7.98 -2.28 15.91
C ILE A 51 -6.76 -2.16 16.84
N TYR A 52 -6.01 -1.06 16.73
CA TYR A 52 -4.86 -0.74 17.57
C TYR A 52 -5.04 0.61 18.26
N PRO A 53 -4.42 0.82 19.44
CA PRO A 53 -4.55 2.08 20.17
C PRO A 53 -3.80 3.25 19.52
N SER A 54 -2.91 3.01 18.55
CA SER A 54 -2.16 4.06 17.85
C SER A 54 -2.27 3.96 16.34
N GLU A 55 -2.32 5.12 15.67
CA GLU A 55 -2.29 5.19 14.20
C GLU A 55 -1.06 4.49 13.61
N LEU A 56 0.12 4.69 14.21
CA LEU A 56 1.35 4.09 13.69
C LEU A 56 1.32 2.56 13.75
N GLN A 57 0.82 1.97 14.84
CA GLN A 57 0.70 0.51 14.94
C GLN A 57 -0.29 -0.03 13.91
N ALA A 58 -1.45 0.61 13.75
CA ALA A 58 -2.45 0.23 12.76
C ALA A 58 -1.87 0.30 11.33
N LEU A 59 -1.12 1.35 11.02
CA LEU A 59 -0.46 1.53 9.72
C LEU A 59 0.58 0.43 9.46
N VAL A 60 1.49 0.19 10.41
CA VAL A 60 2.53 -0.83 10.27
C VAL A 60 1.93 -2.24 10.17
N ALA A 61 0.87 -2.51 10.92
CA ALA A 61 0.15 -3.79 10.83
C ALA A 61 -0.50 -3.99 9.45
N ALA A 62 -1.12 -2.94 8.89
CA ALA A 62 -1.66 -2.99 7.53
C ALA A 62 -0.56 -3.21 6.49
N GLU A 63 0.54 -2.43 6.54
CA GLU A 63 1.69 -2.62 5.63
C GLU A 63 2.25 -4.04 5.70
N HIS A 64 2.37 -4.60 6.90
CA HIS A 64 2.88 -5.96 7.08
C HIS A 64 1.92 -6.99 6.45
N LYS A 65 0.61 -6.87 6.68
CA LYS A 65 -0.39 -7.75 6.04
C LYS A 65 -0.29 -7.69 4.51
N VAL A 66 -0.24 -6.50 3.92
CA VAL A 66 -0.10 -6.35 2.45
C VAL A 66 1.18 -7.04 1.95
N ARG A 67 2.30 -6.94 2.69
CA ARG A 67 3.55 -7.62 2.30
C ARG A 67 3.43 -9.14 2.33
N LEU A 68 2.76 -9.72 3.32
CA LEU A 68 2.50 -11.17 3.37
C LEU A 68 1.69 -11.64 2.16
N GLU A 69 0.75 -10.81 1.71
CA GLU A 69 -0.07 -11.11 0.54
C GLU A 69 0.73 -11.00 -0.76
N ILE A 70 1.60 -9.98 -0.87
CA ILE A 70 2.56 -9.87 -1.99
C ILE A 70 3.46 -11.10 -2.08
N GLU A 71 3.80 -11.76 -0.97
CA GLU A 71 4.61 -12.99 -1.03
C GLU A 71 3.93 -14.12 -1.81
N MET A 72 2.60 -14.16 -1.78
CA MET A 72 1.79 -15.16 -2.45
C MET A 72 1.51 -14.83 -3.92
N LEU A 73 1.83 -13.61 -4.36
CA LEU A 73 1.66 -13.17 -5.74
C LEU A 73 2.86 -13.58 -6.62
N PRO A 74 2.65 -13.82 -7.92
CA PRO A 74 3.77 -13.88 -8.86
C PRO A 74 4.53 -12.54 -8.85
N PRO A 75 5.87 -12.55 -9.04
CA PRO A 75 6.61 -11.30 -9.13
C PRO A 75 6.11 -10.45 -10.31
N SER A 76 5.92 -9.15 -10.07
CA SER A 76 5.56 -8.20 -11.13
C SER A 76 6.79 -7.43 -11.63
N TRP A 77 6.85 -7.24 -12.95
CA TRP A 77 7.84 -6.38 -13.59
C TRP A 77 7.27 -5.02 -13.98
N ALA A 78 5.96 -4.82 -13.79
CA ALA A 78 5.24 -3.62 -14.23
C ALA A 78 5.92 -2.32 -13.78
N PRO A 79 6.36 -2.14 -12.50
CA PRO A 79 7.01 -0.89 -12.08
C PRO A 79 8.29 -0.54 -12.84
N PHE A 80 8.92 -1.51 -13.49
CA PHE A 80 10.19 -1.37 -14.19
C PHE A 80 10.02 -1.32 -15.72
N THR A 81 8.83 -1.64 -16.23
CA THR A 81 8.55 -1.73 -17.67
C THR A 81 7.55 -0.70 -18.17
N VAL A 82 6.85 0.03 -17.28
CA VAL A 82 6.04 1.17 -17.71
C VAL A 82 7.00 2.24 -18.27
N PRO A 83 6.81 2.72 -19.52
CA PRO A 83 7.59 3.83 -20.03
C PRO A 83 7.45 5.01 -19.07
N GLY A 84 8.55 5.36 -18.40
CA GLY A 84 8.59 6.58 -17.61
C GLY A 84 8.37 7.75 -18.55
N THR A 85 7.27 8.48 -18.39
CA THR A 85 7.18 9.82 -18.95
C THR A 85 8.26 10.65 -18.25
N LEU A 86 9.39 10.84 -18.94
CA LEU A 86 10.19 12.04 -18.80
C LEU A 86 9.25 13.20 -19.14
N ALA A 87 8.56 13.74 -18.13
CA ALA A 87 8.05 15.08 -18.24
C ALA A 87 9.29 15.98 -18.17
N ASP A 88 9.89 16.21 -19.34
CA ASP A 88 10.85 17.28 -19.54
C ASP A 88 10.23 18.54 -18.98
N SER A 89 10.81 19.04 -17.90
CA SER A 89 10.49 20.36 -17.38
C SER A 89 11.23 21.35 -18.28
N GLN A 90 10.56 21.82 -19.34
CA GLN A 90 10.88 23.07 -20.00
C GLN A 90 9.83 24.12 -19.67
#